data_AF-A0A3S1R6X3-F1
#
_entry.id   AF-A0A3S1R6X3-F1
#
_cell.length_a   1.000
_cell.length_b   1.000
_cell.length_c   1.000
_cell.angle_alpha   90.00
_cell.angle_beta   90.00
_cell.angle_gamma   90.00
#
_symmetry.space_group_name_H-M   'P 1'
#
loop_
_entity.id
_entity.type
_entity.pdbx_description
1 polymer ?
#
loop_
_entity_poly.entity_id
_entity_poly.type
_entity_poly.pdbx_seq_one_letter_code
_entity_poly.pdbx_strand_id
1 'polypeptide(L)'
;MSVMVKESPISEKDMIAEAEKALADISRIRDGVGRVIFGQESVVERTLVALLAGGHALLVGVPGLAKTKLVETLGIVLGLDSRRIQFTPDLMPSDILGSEVMEQDETGKRSFRFISGPIFAQLLMADEINRASPRTQSALLQAMQEY
;
A
#
# COMPACT_ATOMS: atom_id res chain seq x y z
N MET A 1 -7.76 31.28 14.41
CA MET A 1 -7.63 31.00 15.85
C MET A 1 -6.79 29.73 15.96
N SER A 2 -5.48 29.89 16.12
CA SER A 2 -4.49 28.82 16.03
C SER A 2 -4.47 28.03 17.34
N VAL A 3 -4.83 26.75 17.29
CA VAL A 3 -4.59 25.83 18.40
C VAL A 3 -3.11 25.46 18.34
N MET A 4 -2.27 26.22 19.03
CA MET A 4 -0.91 25.80 19.33
C MET A 4 -1.00 24.63 20.33
N VAL A 5 -0.93 23.40 19.82
CA VAL A 5 -0.64 22.24 20.65
C VAL A 5 0.78 22.42 21.18
N LYS A 6 0.91 22.83 22.44
CA LYS A 6 2.18 22.75 23.17
C LYS A 6 2.46 21.27 23.43
N GLU A 7 3.18 20.62 22.52
CA GLU A 7 3.83 19.35 22.84
C GLU A 7 4.82 19.61 23.98
N SER A 8 4.54 19.02 25.14
CA SER A 8 5.48 19.00 26.25
C SER A 8 6.66 18.12 25.83
N PRO A 9 7.92 18.45 26.19
CA PRO A 9 9.06 17.63 25.81
C PRO A 9 8.87 16.22 26.39
N ILE A 10 8.90 15.21 25.51
CA ILE A 10 8.83 13.79 25.87
C ILE A 10 10.00 13.51 26.82
N SER A 11 9.75 12.88 27.98
CA SER A 11 10.82 12.51 28.90
C SER A 11 11.77 11.52 28.23
N GLU A 12 13.07 11.59 28.52
CA GLU A 12 14.05 10.59 28.03
C GLU A 12 13.60 9.15 28.34
N LYS A 13 12.97 8.95 29.50
CA LYS A 13 12.41 7.66 29.91
C LYS A 13 11.26 7.22 29.00
N ASP A 14 10.40 8.14 28.59
CA ASP A 14 9.25 7.85 27.73
C ASP A 14 9.73 7.57 26.29
N MET A 15 10.73 8.31 25.80
CA MET A 15 11.35 8.07 24.48
C MET A 15 11.95 6.65 24.38
N ILE A 16 12.66 6.21 25.43
CA ILE A 16 13.24 4.85 25.48
C ILE A 16 12.11 3.80 25.46
N ALA A 17 11.06 4.00 26.26
CA ALA A 17 9.93 3.06 26.33
C ALA A 17 9.18 2.95 25.00
N GLU A 18 8.98 4.06 24.27
CA GLU A 18 8.38 4.05 22.94
C GLU A 18 9.24 3.32 21.91
N ALA A 19 10.56 3.54 21.94
CA ALA A 19 11.50 2.85 21.06
C ALA A 19 11.52 1.34 21.31
N GLU A 20 11.57 0.91 22.58
CA GLU A 20 11.51 -0.50 22.96
C GLU A 20 10.20 -1.16 22.50
N LYS A 21 9.07 -0.46 22.65
CA LYS A 21 7.77 -0.93 22.16
C LYS A 21 7.78 -1.09 20.64
N ALA A 22 8.28 -0.11 19.90
CA ALA A 22 8.37 -0.18 18.44
C ALA A 22 9.24 -1.36 17.97
N LEU A 23 10.39 -1.59 18.62
CA LEU A 23 11.25 -2.74 18.32
C LEU A 23 10.54 -4.08 18.59
N ALA A 24 9.78 -4.18 19.69
CA ALA A 24 8.99 -5.36 20.00
C ALA A 24 7.89 -5.60 18.95
N ASP A 25 7.21 -4.55 18.50
CA ASP A 25 6.17 -4.62 17.47
C ASP A 25 6.75 -5.08 16.12
N ILE A 26 7.88 -4.51 15.71
CA ILE A 26 8.61 -4.90 14.49
C ILE A 26 9.04 -6.37 14.56
N SER A 27 9.53 -6.84 15.71
CA SER A 27 9.88 -8.25 15.89
C SER A 27 8.66 -9.16 15.71
N ARG A 28 7.51 -8.79 16.30
CA ARG A 28 6.27 -9.55 16.15
C ARG A 28 5.78 -9.61 14.70
N ILE A 29 5.91 -8.51 13.96
CA ILE A 29 5.59 -8.47 12.53
C ILE A 29 6.48 -9.43 11.75
N ARG A 30 7.80 -9.38 11.96
CA ARG A 30 8.76 -10.26 11.29
C ARG A 30 8.48 -11.74 11.58
N ASP A 31 8.20 -12.08 12.85
CA ASP A 31 7.88 -13.44 13.26
C ASP A 31 6.56 -13.93 12.65
N GLY A 32 5.56 -13.04 12.53
CA GLY A 32 4.29 -13.32 11.85
C GLY A 32 4.48 -13.65 10.37
N VAL A 33 5.28 -12.84 9.67
CA VAL A 33 5.59 -13.05 8.25
C VAL A 33 6.44 -14.31 8.03
N GLY A 34 7.42 -14.56 8.89
CA GLY A 34 8.33 -15.71 8.81
C GLY A 34 7.64 -17.08 8.98
N ARG A 35 6.40 -17.12 9.48
CA ARG A 35 5.58 -18.35 9.52
C ARG A 35 5.05 -18.77 8.15
N VAL A 36 5.01 -17.84 7.19
CA VAL A 36 4.45 -18.06 5.85
C VAL A 36 5.54 -17.96 4.78
N ILE A 37 6.49 -17.04 4.96
CA ILE A 37 7.55 -16.73 4.01
C ILE A 37 8.87 -17.31 4.55
N PHE A 38 9.38 -18.35 3.88
CA PHE A 38 10.60 -19.06 4.28
C PHE A 38 11.80 -18.67 3.42
N GLY A 39 12.97 -18.45 4.04
CA GLY A 39 14.23 -18.23 3.35
C GLY A 39 14.34 -16.93 2.55
N GLN A 40 13.52 -15.92 2.90
CA GLN A 40 13.51 -14.60 2.27
C GLN A 40 13.57 -13.46 3.30
N GLU A 41 14.32 -13.66 4.38
CA GLU A 41 14.38 -12.75 5.53
C GLU A 41 14.78 -11.33 5.11
N SER A 42 15.77 -11.21 4.22
CA SER A 42 16.23 -9.90 3.72
C SER A 42 15.19 -9.18 2.85
N VAL A 43 14.37 -9.92 2.10
CA VAL A 43 13.28 -9.36 1.30
C VAL A 43 12.17 -8.88 2.22
N VAL A 44 11.81 -9.66 3.23
CA VAL A 44 10.84 -9.28 4.26
C VAL A 44 11.27 -7.99 4.96
N GLU A 45 12.52 -7.94 5.41
CA GLU A 45 13.07 -6.77 6.12
C GLU A 45 13.06 -5.52 5.25
N ARG A 46 13.58 -5.58 4.01
CA ARG A 46 13.58 -4.44 3.08
C ARG A 46 12.18 -3.97 2.72
N THR A 47 11.25 -4.90 2.53
CA THR A 47 9.85 -4.55 2.23
C THR A 47 9.20 -3.86 3.43
N LEU A 48 9.44 -4.35 4.64
CA LEU A 48 8.93 -3.74 5.86
C LEU A 48 9.51 -2.33 6.08
N VAL A 49 10.81 -2.14 5.87
CA VAL A 49 11.45 -0.82 5.91
C VAL A 49 10.81 0.14 4.90
N ALA A 50 10.60 -0.30 3.66
CA ALA A 50 9.96 0.52 2.64
C ALA A 50 8.54 0.95 3.07
N LEU A 51 7.74 0.02 3.61
CA LEU A 51 6.38 0.33 4.08
C LEU A 51 6.38 1.30 5.26
N LEU A 52 7.21 1.06 6.28
CA LEU A 52 7.29 1.92 7.47
C LEU A 52 7.85 3.32 7.16
N ALA A 53 8.69 3.43 6.13
CA ALA A 53 9.20 4.71 5.64
C ALA A 53 8.22 5.45 4.72
N GLY A 54 7.02 4.91 4.45
CA GLY A 54 6.06 5.48 3.50
C GLY A 54 6.50 5.40 2.04
N GLY A 55 7.47 4.53 1.74
CA GLY A 55 8.01 4.34 0.39
C GLY A 55 7.31 3.24 -0.40
N HIS A 56 7.81 3.02 -1.61
CA HIS A 56 7.33 1.97 -2.51
C HIS A 56 8.44 0.96 -2.82
N ALA A 57 8.09 -0.30 -2.98
CA ALA A 57 9.02 -1.39 -3.25
C ALA A 57 8.74 -2.03 -4.63
N LEU A 58 9.78 -2.20 -5.44
CA LEU A 58 9.73 -2.98 -6.67
C LEU A 58 10.30 -4.39 -6.41
N LEU A 59 9.44 -5.40 -6.45
CA LEU A 59 9.83 -6.80 -6.24
C LEU A 59 10.12 -7.48 -7.58
N VAL A 60 11.41 -7.67 -7.89
CA VAL A 60 11.86 -8.37 -9.10
C VAL A 60 12.34 -9.78 -8.76
N GLY A 61 11.87 -10.77 -9.50
CA GLY A 61 12.31 -12.16 -9.34
C GLY A 61 11.51 -13.11 -10.22
N VAL A 62 11.98 -14.35 -10.34
CA VAL A 62 11.29 -15.36 -11.14
C VAL A 62 9.88 -15.69 -10.60
N PRO A 63 8.98 -16.21 -11.44
CA PRO A 63 7.69 -16.72 -10.99
C PRO A 63 7.85 -17.77 -9.89
N GLY A 64 6.89 -17.81 -8.95
CA GLY A 64 6.89 -18.81 -7.87
C GLY A 64 7.67 -18.44 -6.59
N LEU A 65 8.35 -17.29 -6.53
CA LEU A 65 9.07 -16.84 -5.32
C LEU A 65 8.19 -16.19 -4.24
N ALA A 66 6.93 -16.59 -4.14
CA ALA A 66 6.01 -16.11 -3.10
C ALA A 66 5.85 -14.57 -2.99
N LYS A 67 6.16 -13.79 -4.05
CA LYS A 67 6.04 -12.31 -4.05
C LYS A 67 4.63 -11.85 -3.69
N THR A 68 3.62 -12.44 -4.33
CA THR A 68 2.20 -12.23 -4.03
C THR A 68 1.88 -12.56 -2.59
N LYS A 69 2.36 -13.72 -2.11
CA LYS A 69 2.12 -14.19 -0.75
C LYS A 69 2.76 -13.28 0.30
N LEU A 70 3.94 -12.73 0.01
CA LEU A 70 4.63 -11.78 0.89
C LEU A 70 3.77 -10.54 1.11
N VAL A 71 3.29 -9.90 0.04
CA VAL A 71 2.49 -8.67 0.14
C VAL A 71 1.16 -8.93 0.83
N GLU A 72 0.47 -10.02 0.49
CA GLU A 72 -0.76 -10.45 1.20
C GLU A 72 -0.51 -10.68 2.69
N THR A 73 0.57 -11.37 3.04
CA THR A 73 0.91 -11.68 4.45
C THR A 73 1.22 -10.40 5.21
N LEU A 74 1.97 -9.47 4.62
CA LEU A 74 2.24 -8.17 5.22
C LEU A 74 0.96 -7.38 5.46
N GLY A 75 0.03 -7.34 4.49
CA GLY A 75 -1.28 -6.69 4.65
C GLY A 75 -2.07 -7.24 5.83
N ILE A 76 -2.09 -8.57 5.99
CA ILE A 76 -2.77 -9.25 7.10
C ILE A 76 -2.08 -8.97 8.44
N VAL A 77 -0.76 -9.14 8.52
CA VAL A 77 0.01 -8.99 9.77
C VAL A 77 -0.01 -7.55 10.28
N LEU A 78 -0.01 -6.58 9.37
CA LEU A 78 -0.07 -5.15 9.69
C LEU A 78 -1.50 -4.62 9.82
N GLY A 79 -2.52 -5.42 9.47
CA GLY A 79 -3.93 -5.00 9.52
C GLY A 79 -4.27 -3.86 8.55
N LEU A 80 -3.64 -3.83 7.38
CA LEU A 80 -3.82 -2.79 6.37
C LEU A 80 -4.99 -3.12 5.43
N ASP A 81 -5.73 -2.09 4.99
CA ASP A 81 -6.61 -2.21 3.82
C ASP A 81 -5.75 -2.48 2.57
N SER A 82 -5.68 -3.75 2.19
CA SER A 82 -4.84 -4.23 1.11
C SER A 82 -5.65 -4.52 -0.14
N ARG A 83 -5.20 -3.99 -1.29
CA ARG A 83 -5.78 -4.29 -2.60
C ARG A 83 -4.75 -4.84 -3.56
N ARG A 84 -5.23 -5.50 -4.62
CA ARG A 84 -4.41 -6.10 -5.66
C ARG A 84 -4.92 -5.70 -7.03
N ILE A 85 -4.00 -5.30 -7.90
CA ILE A 85 -4.24 -5.07 -9.33
C ILE A 85 -3.33 -6.04 -10.09
N GLN A 86 -3.93 -6.79 -11.00
CA GLN A 86 -3.20 -7.56 -11.98
C GLN A 86 -3.06 -6.71 -13.25
N PHE A 87 -1.84 -6.39 -13.65
CA PHE A 87 -1.63 -5.62 -14.88
C PHE A 87 -1.81 -6.53 -16.09
N THR A 88 -2.66 -6.08 -17.03
CA THR A 88 -2.94 -6.74 -18.29
C THR A 88 -2.85 -5.72 -19.44
N PRO A 89 -2.67 -6.15 -20.70
CA PRO A 89 -2.53 -5.23 -21.84
C PRO A 89 -3.75 -4.32 -22.07
N ASP A 90 -4.92 -4.74 -21.62
CA ASP A 90 -6.22 -4.07 -21.75
C ASP A 90 -6.56 -3.15 -20.56
N LEU A 91 -5.79 -3.20 -19.47
CA LEU A 91 -6.03 -2.39 -18.28
C LEU A 91 -5.92 -0.89 -18.60
N MET A 92 -6.96 -0.11 -18.26
CA MET A 92 -7.01 1.33 -18.49
C MET A 92 -6.61 2.12 -17.23
N PRO A 93 -6.13 3.38 -17.37
CA PRO A 93 -5.86 4.24 -16.21
C PRO A 93 -7.04 4.40 -15.25
N SER A 94 -8.28 4.47 -15.76
CA SER A 94 -9.50 4.56 -14.95
C SER A 94 -9.76 3.32 -14.10
N ASP A 95 -9.26 2.15 -14.49
CA ASP A 95 -9.40 0.92 -13.71
C ASP A 95 -8.47 0.92 -12.49
N ILE A 96 -7.47 1.81 -12.46
CA ILE A 96 -6.52 1.99 -11.35
C ILE A 96 -6.94 3.18 -10.49
N LEU A 97 -7.13 4.33 -11.13
CA LEU A 97 -7.41 5.60 -10.46
C LEU A 97 -8.88 5.75 -10.07
N GLY A 98 -9.79 5.07 -10.77
CA GLY A 98 -11.22 5.30 -10.66
C GLY A 98 -11.78 6.13 -11.82
N SER A 99 -13.10 6.31 -11.82
CA SER A 99 -13.80 7.03 -12.89
C SER A 99 -15.02 7.77 -12.36
N GLU A 100 -15.41 8.84 -13.05
CA GLU A 100 -16.70 9.49 -12.84
C GLU A 100 -17.75 8.81 -13.71
N VAL A 101 -18.82 8.35 -13.06
CA VAL A 101 -20.00 7.79 -13.75
C VAL A 101 -21.14 8.78 -13.68
N MET A 102 -21.88 8.91 -14.78
CA MET A 102 -23.10 9.71 -14.80
C MET A 102 -24.27 8.81 -14.40
N GLU A 103 -24.91 9.15 -13.29
CA GLU A 103 -26.13 8.53 -12.81
C GLU A 103 -27.32 9.41 -13.18
N GLN A 104 -28.44 8.77 -13.46
CA GLN A 104 -29.72 9.43 -13.70
C GLN A 104 -30.71 8.91 -12.67
N ASP A 105 -31.30 9.82 -11.91
CA ASP A 105 -32.36 9.46 -10.96
C ASP A 105 -33.71 9.22 -11.66
N GLU A 106 -34.68 8.71 -10.90
CA GLU A 106 -36.04 8.45 -11.38
C GLU A 106 -36.76 9.72 -11.90
N THR A 107 -36.26 10.91 -11.54
CA THR A 107 -36.80 12.20 -11.98
C THR A 107 -36.13 12.73 -13.26
N GLY A 108 -35.13 12.00 -13.78
CA GLY A 108 -34.37 12.35 -14.97
C GLY A 108 -33.18 13.29 -14.73
N LYS A 109 -32.90 13.66 -13.47
CA LYS A 109 -31.77 14.53 -13.13
C LYS A 109 -30.47 13.74 -13.25
N ARG A 110 -29.48 14.34 -13.93
CA ARG A 110 -28.14 13.77 -14.10
C ARG A 110 -27.24 14.24 -12.97
N SER A 111 -26.50 13.32 -12.35
CA SER A 111 -25.44 13.59 -11.39
C SER A 111 -24.19 12.78 -11.72
N PHE A 112 -23.01 13.35 -11.49
CA PHE A 112 -21.76 12.61 -11.60
C PHE A 112 -21.38 12.05 -10.23
N ARG A 113 -21.04 10.76 -10.18
CA ARG A 113 -20.53 10.08 -8.98
C ARG A 113 -19.14 9.52 -9.28
N PHE A 114 -18.17 9.83 -8.43
CA PHE A 114 -16.85 9.22 -8.52
C PHE A 114 -16.87 7.81 -7.93
N ILE A 115 -16.32 6.86 -8.68
CA ILE A 115 -16.06 5.50 -8.22
C ILE A 115 -14.55 5.37 -8.05
N SER A 116 -14.12 5.28 -6.80
CA SER A 116 -12.71 5.09 -6.42
C SER A 116 -12.15 3.81 -7.01
N GLY A 117 -11.00 3.94 -7.67
CA GLY A 117 -10.24 2.79 -8.13
C GLY A 117 -9.55 2.02 -6.99
N PRO A 118 -8.91 0.88 -7.28
CA PRO A 118 -8.18 0.07 -6.32
C PRO A 118 -6.97 0.75 -5.69
N ILE A 119 -6.50 1.88 -6.24
CA ILE A 119 -5.37 2.63 -5.66
C ILE A 119 -5.68 3.28 -4.31
N PHE A 120 -6.96 3.47 -3.99
CA PHE A 120 -7.41 3.94 -2.69
C PHE A 120 -7.38 2.79 -1.68
N ALA A 121 -6.17 2.50 -1.19
CA ALA A 121 -5.87 1.44 -0.24
C ALA A 121 -4.64 1.85 0.61
N GLN A 122 -4.43 1.21 1.76
CA GLN A 122 -3.21 1.41 2.57
C GLN A 122 -2.03 0.58 2.07
N LEU A 123 -2.30 -0.55 1.39
CA LEU A 123 -1.30 -1.38 0.74
C LEU A 123 -1.82 -1.83 -0.63
N LEU A 124 -1.11 -1.47 -1.70
CA LEU A 124 -1.46 -1.89 -3.05
C LEU A 124 -0.41 -2.82 -3.64
N MET A 125 -0.83 -4.02 -4.05
CA MET A 125 -0.02 -4.90 -4.88
C MET A 125 -0.32 -4.66 -6.36
N ALA A 126 0.65 -4.14 -7.11
CA ALA A 126 0.60 -4.02 -8.57
C ALA A 126 1.41 -5.16 -9.22
N ASP A 127 0.74 -6.25 -9.59
CA ASP A 127 1.37 -7.45 -10.15
C ASP A 127 1.59 -7.33 -11.66
N GLU A 128 2.72 -7.83 -12.15
CA GLU A 128 3.10 -7.83 -13.58
C GLU A 128 3.01 -6.45 -14.27
N ILE A 129 3.45 -5.38 -13.61
CA ILE A 129 3.39 -3.99 -14.10
C ILE A 129 3.87 -3.81 -15.55
N ASN A 130 4.83 -4.62 -15.98
CA ASN A 130 5.41 -4.64 -17.31
C ASN A 130 4.44 -5.13 -18.42
N ARG A 131 3.27 -5.68 -18.08
CA ARG A 131 2.25 -6.13 -19.05
C ARG A 131 1.29 -5.05 -19.51
N ALA A 132 1.15 -3.95 -18.77
CA ALA A 132 0.22 -2.88 -19.16
C ALA A 132 0.88 -1.85 -20.09
N SER A 133 0.04 -1.04 -20.75
CA SER A 133 0.49 0.05 -21.60
C SER A 133 1.34 1.09 -20.83
N PRO A 134 2.25 1.83 -21.49
CA PRO A 134 3.00 2.92 -20.85
C PRO A 134 2.10 3.96 -20.20
N ARG A 135 0.92 4.23 -20.77
CA ARG A 135 -0.06 5.18 -20.23
C ARG A 135 -0.63 4.68 -18.90
N THR A 136 -0.97 3.39 -18.82
CA THR A 136 -1.50 2.75 -17.60
C THR A 136 -0.44 2.68 -16.51
N GLN A 137 0.80 2.34 -16.86
CA GLN A 137 1.93 2.38 -15.92
C GLN A 137 2.17 3.79 -15.37
N SER A 138 2.15 4.80 -16.25
CA SER A 138 2.34 6.21 -15.86
C SER A 138 1.26 6.69 -14.89
N ALA A 139 0.01 6.26 -15.06
CA ALA A 139 -1.08 6.60 -14.15
C ALA A 139 -0.82 6.13 -12.72
N LEU A 140 -0.34 4.89 -12.55
CA LEU A 140 0.07 4.37 -11.24
C LEU A 140 1.25 5.18 -10.67
N LEU A 141 2.30 5.39 -11.47
CA LEU A 141 3.51 6.09 -11.02
C LEU A 141 3.25 7.55 -10.65
N GLN A 142 2.35 8.22 -11.36
CA GLN A 142 1.93 9.59 -11.04
C GLN A 142 1.23 9.64 -9.68
N ALA A 143 0.31 8.71 -9.43
CA ALA A 143 -0.34 8.61 -8.12
C ALA A 143 0.64 8.25 -6.99
N MET A 144 1.70 7.50 -7.30
CA MET A 144 2.82 7.25 -6.37
C MET A 144 3.72 8.47 -6.15
N GLN A 145 3.59 9.57 -6.90
CA GLN A 145 4.41 10.77 -6.73
C GLN A 145 3.64 11.94 -6.10
N GLU A 146 2.32 11.97 -6.28
CA GLU A 146 1.44 13.08 -5.90
C GLU A 146 0.69 12.85 -4.57
N TYR A 147 1.20 11.95 -3.70
CA TYR A 147 0.58 11.58 -2.41
C TYR A 147 0.91 12.51 -1.23
#